data_AF-A0A964I576-F1
#
_entry.id   AF-A0A964I576-F1
#
_cell.length_a   1.000
_cell.length_b   1.000
_cell.length_c   1.000
_cell.angle_alpha   90.00
_cell.angle_beta   90.00
_cell.angle_gamma   90.00
#
_symmetry.space_group_name_H-M   'P 1'
#
loop_
_entity.id
_entity.type
_entity.pdbx_description
1 polymer ?
#
loop_
_entity_poly.entity_id
_entity_poly.type
_entity_poly.pdbx_seq_one_letter_code
_entity_poly.pdbx_strand_id
1 'polypeptide(L)'
;MTPLRFALACLVCATVGRAQAPPPTFDIVVRHGTVIDGSGNPRYDADIGIRNGFIAAIGDLAGASAANEIEAKGLFVTPGFINSHSHASPDALPTAVNMLTQGVTTEIFNADGNGPLDISQQLNTLAGAGLAVNIGGYIGFNAAWQKVNGNGDKRPSSEQIQQMRAAISAGLDQGAWGVSAGLDYKPGYFAHTEEVIKVVDVARSARTNFTNHDRITPESNYSSKVGVTETVAIGQKAGLVPVVTHIKAQGLGSLIVPGWAPEGGRDAMLKRFADPAQRGKIITESEQAMTARFGGPQGVYLPRTQQELTAVMTEMNAGAGETILRILETGDPGARQATGMFTIEAANKTMAITASQLGVLQSADGWSSFTGVAKIAGSGDDRAFTALIDRRDPATPGVAVIVVMIEGAAPWRGVLPLGAVSTK
;
A
#
# COMPACT_ATOMS: atom_id res chain seq x y z
N MET A 1 74.77 -19.98 69.83
CA MET A 1 73.70 -19.04 70.24
C MET A 1 73.61 -17.95 69.19
N THR A 2 72.63 -18.03 68.30
CA THR A 2 72.12 -16.94 67.43
C THR A 2 70.86 -17.46 66.74
N PRO A 3 69.69 -16.82 66.92
CA PRO A 3 68.59 -16.98 65.99
C PRO A 3 68.38 -15.70 65.16
N LEU A 4 68.26 -15.92 63.87
CA LEU A 4 67.95 -14.97 62.81
C LEU A 4 66.47 -14.54 62.94
N ARG A 5 66.18 -13.24 63.02
CA ARG A 5 64.81 -12.70 62.95
C ARG A 5 64.45 -12.39 61.51
N PHE A 6 63.58 -13.21 60.91
CA PHE A 6 62.90 -12.89 59.64
C PHE A 6 61.72 -11.94 59.94
N ALA A 7 61.74 -10.73 59.38
CA ALA A 7 60.60 -9.84 59.35
C ALA A 7 59.74 -10.18 58.13
N LEU A 8 58.51 -10.65 58.36
CA LEU A 8 57.53 -10.93 57.33
C LEU A 8 56.77 -9.63 57.03
N ALA A 9 57.04 -9.00 55.88
CA ALA A 9 56.27 -7.87 55.40
C ALA A 9 54.95 -8.38 54.76
N CYS A 10 53.83 -8.21 55.45
CA CYS A 10 52.51 -8.44 54.88
C CYS A 10 52.17 -7.33 53.88
N LEU A 11 52.25 -7.64 52.58
CA LEU A 11 51.70 -6.80 51.52
C LEU A 11 50.17 -6.99 51.49
N VAL A 12 49.42 -6.03 52.01
CA VAL A 12 47.97 -5.98 51.86
C VAL A 12 47.67 -5.43 50.45
N CYS A 13 47.44 -6.31 49.49
CA CYS A 13 46.81 -5.93 48.22
C CYS A 13 45.36 -5.53 48.51
N ALA A 14 45.09 -4.23 48.61
CA ALA A 14 43.74 -3.70 48.58
C ALA A 14 43.14 -4.01 47.20
N THR A 15 42.27 -5.01 47.12
CA THR A 15 41.39 -5.22 45.98
C THR A 15 40.42 -4.04 45.94
N VAL A 16 40.72 -3.05 45.10
CA VAL A 16 39.73 -2.03 44.74
C VAL A 16 38.63 -2.75 43.99
N GLY A 17 37.57 -3.13 44.70
CA GLY A 17 36.35 -3.64 44.09
C GLY A 17 35.86 -2.58 43.10
N ARG A 18 35.95 -2.86 41.80
CA ARG A 18 35.26 -2.07 40.79
C ARG A 18 33.78 -2.15 41.12
N ALA A 19 33.21 -1.06 41.66
CA ALA A 19 31.76 -0.93 41.75
C ALA A 19 31.20 -1.09 40.34
N GLN A 20 30.46 -2.16 40.12
CA GLN A 20 29.82 -2.44 38.85
C GLN A 20 28.79 -1.34 38.64
N ALA A 21 28.87 -0.64 37.50
CA ALA A 21 27.91 0.41 37.18
C ALA A 21 26.49 -0.16 37.29
N PRO A 22 25.53 0.59 37.83
CA PRO A 22 24.15 0.13 37.92
C PRO A 22 23.66 -0.27 36.52
N PRO A 23 22.86 -1.34 36.41
CA PRO A 23 22.35 -1.80 35.13
C PRO A 23 21.57 -0.67 34.42
N PRO A 24 21.61 -0.62 33.08
CA PRO A 24 20.93 0.43 32.34
C PRO A 24 19.42 0.40 32.61
N THR A 25 18.82 1.59 32.61
CA THR A 25 17.38 1.75 32.89
C THR A 25 16.50 1.26 31.73
N PHE A 26 17.05 1.31 30.51
CA PHE A 26 16.43 0.92 29.25
C PHE A 26 17.36 0.01 28.42
N ASP A 27 16.78 -0.78 27.52
CA ASP A 27 17.56 -1.56 26.55
C ASP A 27 18.01 -0.68 25.37
N ILE A 28 17.10 0.19 24.92
CA ILE A 28 17.33 1.17 23.86
C ILE A 28 16.76 2.51 24.30
N VAL A 29 17.49 3.60 24.05
CA VAL A 29 16.89 4.94 24.03
C VAL A 29 17.11 5.57 22.66
N VAL A 30 16.03 6.03 22.03
CA VAL A 30 16.08 6.91 20.86
C VAL A 30 16.11 8.35 21.37
N ARG A 31 17.19 9.07 21.09
CA ARG A 31 17.50 10.40 21.61
C ARG A 31 17.09 11.50 20.63
N HIS A 32 16.57 12.60 21.18
CA HIS A 32 16.40 13.88 20.50
C HIS A 32 15.57 13.82 19.20
N GLY A 33 14.63 12.87 19.12
CA GLY A 33 13.76 12.71 17.97
C GLY A 33 12.58 13.68 17.99
N THR A 34 12.07 14.02 16.81
CA THR A 34 10.74 14.65 16.69
C THR A 34 9.70 13.53 16.51
N VAL A 35 8.88 13.30 17.53
CA VAL A 35 7.93 12.20 17.60
C VAL A 35 6.64 12.51 16.86
N ILE A 36 6.20 11.57 16.02
CA ILE A 36 4.86 11.50 15.44
C ILE A 36 4.25 10.18 15.88
N ASP A 37 3.39 10.21 16.90
CA ASP A 37 2.91 9.02 17.63
C ASP A 37 1.81 8.23 16.91
N GLY A 38 1.33 8.71 15.76
CA GLY A 38 0.26 8.09 14.98
C GLY A 38 -1.17 8.37 15.46
N SER A 39 -1.34 9.13 16.54
CA SER A 39 -2.67 9.50 17.08
C SER A 39 -3.37 10.60 16.28
N GLY A 40 -2.65 11.28 15.38
CA GLY A 40 -3.10 12.48 14.69
C GLY A 40 -2.84 13.78 15.46
N ASN A 41 -2.27 13.71 16.67
CA ASN A 41 -1.83 14.89 17.42
C ASN A 41 -0.65 15.61 16.75
N PRO A 42 -0.40 16.89 17.07
CA PRO A 42 0.81 17.58 16.67
C PRO A 42 2.08 16.84 17.11
N ARG A 43 3.11 16.85 16.26
CA ARG A 43 4.44 16.34 16.59
C ARG A 43 5.07 17.08 17.79
N TYR A 44 5.95 16.42 18.53
CA TYR A 44 6.66 16.99 19.67
C TYR A 44 8.06 16.38 19.80
N ASP A 45 9.00 17.11 20.40
CA ASP A 45 10.35 16.60 20.64
C ASP A 45 10.38 15.77 21.93
N ALA A 46 10.93 14.56 21.86
CA ALA A 46 11.09 13.67 23.00
C ALA A 46 12.11 12.55 22.72
N ASP A 47 12.66 12.01 23.80
CA ASP A 47 13.34 10.72 23.78
C ASP A 47 12.33 9.58 23.95
N ILE A 48 12.65 8.41 23.38
CA ILE A 48 11.86 7.17 23.52
C ILE A 48 12.70 6.11 24.22
N GLY A 49 12.28 5.70 25.42
CA GLY A 49 12.89 4.62 26.17
C GLY A 49 12.18 3.29 25.92
N ILE A 50 12.91 2.28 25.45
CA ILE A 50 12.41 0.93 25.18
C ILE A 50 13.00 -0.03 26.20
N ARG A 51 12.14 -0.86 26.79
CA ARG A 51 12.54 -1.91 27.74
C ARG A 51 11.70 -3.16 27.52
N ASN A 52 12.37 -4.31 27.46
CA ASN A 52 11.79 -5.63 27.22
C ASN A 52 10.90 -5.68 25.95
N GLY A 53 11.29 -4.96 24.89
CA GLY A 53 10.54 -4.89 23.64
C GLY A 53 9.33 -3.94 23.65
N PHE A 54 9.08 -3.22 24.74
CA PHE A 54 7.99 -2.25 24.87
C PHE A 54 8.50 -0.83 24.99
N ILE A 55 7.73 0.13 24.47
CA ILE A 55 7.93 1.55 24.78
C ILE A 55 7.58 1.75 26.26
N ALA A 56 8.59 2.03 27.07
CA ALA A 56 8.48 2.13 28.52
C ALA A 56 8.41 3.59 29.01
N ALA A 57 8.93 4.55 28.23
CA ALA A 57 8.82 5.97 28.52
C ALA A 57 8.93 6.81 27.24
N ILE A 58 8.25 7.95 27.23
CA ILE A 58 8.35 8.99 26.19
C ILE A 58 8.49 10.33 26.92
N GLY A 59 9.51 11.12 26.61
CA GLY A 59 9.71 12.44 27.22
C GLY A 59 11.18 12.84 27.29
N ASP A 60 11.53 13.69 28.26
CA ASP A 60 12.94 13.99 28.55
C ASP A 60 13.57 12.82 29.32
N LEU A 61 14.53 12.14 28.70
CA LEU A 61 15.25 11.02 29.29
C LEU A 61 16.74 11.33 29.48
N ALA A 62 17.17 12.59 29.51
CA ALA A 62 18.60 12.97 29.56
C ALA A 62 19.37 12.33 30.72
N GLY A 63 18.71 12.06 31.86
CA GLY A 63 19.31 11.37 33.02
C GLY A 63 19.22 9.84 33.00
N ALA A 64 18.56 9.24 32.01
CA ALA A 64 18.40 7.80 31.91
C ALA A 64 19.58 7.15 31.18
N SER A 65 19.95 5.94 31.62
CA SER A 65 20.95 5.10 30.95
C SER A 65 20.29 4.02 30.09
N ALA A 66 20.91 3.71 28.96
CA ALA A 66 20.47 2.63 28.07
C ALA A 66 21.64 1.71 27.67
N ALA A 67 21.35 0.45 27.34
CA ALA A 67 22.35 -0.44 26.76
C ALA A 67 22.76 0.00 25.34
N ASN A 68 21.80 0.51 24.57
CA ASN A 68 22.02 1.07 23.24
C ASN A 68 21.36 2.46 23.15
N GLU A 69 22.05 3.41 22.55
CA GLU A 69 21.51 4.75 22.27
C GLU A 69 21.50 5.01 20.77
N ILE A 70 20.39 5.55 20.27
CA ILE A 70 20.20 5.90 18.86
C ILE A 70 19.96 7.41 18.80
N GLU A 71 20.82 8.14 18.10
CA GLU A 71 20.67 9.58 17.90
C GLU A 71 19.71 9.86 16.73
N ALA A 72 18.59 10.55 17.01
CA ALA A 72 17.55 10.86 16.04
C ALA A 72 17.35 12.37 15.82
N LYS A 73 18.30 13.22 16.24
CA LYS A 73 18.26 14.66 16.02
C LYS A 73 18.05 15.01 14.54
N GLY A 74 17.00 15.79 14.29
CA GLY A 74 16.62 16.21 12.94
C GLY A 74 15.88 15.13 12.14
N LEU A 75 15.56 13.99 12.76
CA LEU A 75 14.78 12.90 12.20
C LEU A 75 13.42 12.78 12.90
N PHE A 76 12.47 12.15 12.21
CA PHE A 76 11.21 11.77 12.81
C PHE A 76 11.30 10.39 13.45
N VAL A 77 10.63 10.24 14.59
CA VAL A 77 10.43 8.94 15.24
C VAL A 77 8.94 8.62 15.18
N THR A 78 8.59 7.55 14.49
CA THR A 78 7.20 7.13 14.27
C THR A 78 6.99 5.69 14.76
N PRO A 79 5.74 5.26 14.99
CA PRO A 79 5.42 3.84 14.96
C PRO A 79 5.90 3.24 13.63
N GLY A 80 6.33 1.97 13.67
CA GLY A 80 6.64 1.24 12.45
C GLY A 80 5.38 1.08 11.58
N PHE A 81 5.56 1.14 10.26
CA PHE A 81 4.42 1.11 9.34
C PHE A 81 3.79 -0.28 9.27
N ILE A 82 2.46 -0.31 9.11
CA ILE A 82 1.69 -1.54 8.98
C ILE A 82 1.27 -1.69 7.51
N ASN A 83 1.83 -2.68 6.84
CA ASN A 83 1.38 -3.09 5.51
C ASN A 83 0.11 -3.95 5.65
N SER A 84 -1.05 -3.32 5.51
CA SER A 84 -2.36 -3.95 5.69
C SER A 84 -2.83 -4.80 4.49
N HIS A 85 -2.09 -4.78 3.37
CA HIS A 85 -2.43 -5.50 2.14
C HIS A 85 -1.19 -6.22 1.60
N SER A 86 -0.85 -7.35 2.21
CA SER A 86 0.32 -8.13 1.81
C SER A 86 -0.03 -9.38 1.00
N HIS A 87 0.81 -9.62 -0.02
CA HIS A 87 0.94 -10.85 -0.79
C HIS A 87 2.37 -11.42 -0.67
N ALA A 88 3.08 -11.09 0.42
CA ALA A 88 4.49 -11.45 0.53
C ALA A 88 4.70 -12.97 0.53
N SER A 89 5.77 -13.37 -0.16
CA SER A 89 6.19 -14.76 -0.23
C SER A 89 6.80 -15.18 1.11
N PRO A 90 6.45 -16.38 1.64
CA PRO A 90 6.98 -16.89 2.91
C PRO A 90 8.51 -16.78 3.05
N ASP A 91 9.25 -17.08 1.98
CA ASP A 91 10.72 -17.06 1.97
C ASP A 91 11.32 -15.66 2.13
N ALA A 92 10.54 -14.60 1.89
CA ALA A 92 11.00 -13.22 2.07
C ALA A 92 10.91 -12.75 3.53
N LEU A 93 10.03 -13.35 4.35
CA LEU A 93 9.72 -12.87 5.71
C LEU A 93 10.87 -12.97 6.73
N PRO A 94 11.77 -13.96 6.67
CA PRO A 94 12.90 -14.03 7.59
C PRO A 94 13.85 -12.85 7.49
N THR A 95 13.85 -12.11 6.37
CA THR A 95 14.70 -10.93 6.18
C THR A 95 13.91 -9.65 5.96
N ALA A 96 12.75 -9.74 5.29
CA ALA A 96 11.83 -8.66 4.96
C ALA A 96 12.52 -7.39 4.43
N VAL A 97 13.62 -7.53 3.67
CA VAL A 97 14.48 -6.40 3.28
C VAL A 97 13.70 -5.34 2.50
N ASN A 98 12.83 -5.77 1.58
CA ASN A 98 11.96 -4.89 0.80
C ASN A 98 10.98 -4.11 1.67
N MET A 99 10.61 -4.59 2.85
CA MET A 99 9.65 -3.96 3.77
C MET A 99 10.34 -3.11 4.82
N LEU A 100 11.36 -3.64 5.49
CA LEU A 100 12.11 -2.91 6.52
C LEU A 100 12.80 -1.66 5.96
N THR A 101 13.30 -1.70 4.72
CA THR A 101 13.91 -0.52 4.07
C THR A 101 12.91 0.60 3.79
N GLN A 102 11.61 0.32 3.85
CA GLN A 102 10.53 1.31 3.75
C GLN A 102 9.97 1.71 5.13
N GLY A 103 10.46 1.11 6.23
CA GLY A 103 9.95 1.34 7.59
C GLY A 103 8.76 0.48 7.99
N VAL A 104 8.40 -0.54 7.19
CA VAL A 104 7.32 -1.49 7.52
C VAL A 104 7.80 -2.48 8.56
N THR A 105 7.07 -2.59 9.67
CA THR A 105 7.36 -3.53 10.77
C THR A 105 6.29 -4.59 10.96
N THR A 106 5.16 -4.49 10.25
CA THR A 106 4.05 -5.45 10.35
C THR A 106 3.42 -5.70 8.99
N GLU A 107 3.14 -6.96 8.67
CA GLU A 107 2.44 -7.36 7.45
C GLU A 107 1.14 -8.12 7.76
N ILE A 108 0.07 -7.78 7.05
CA ILE A 108 -1.22 -8.49 7.09
C ILE A 108 -1.45 -9.24 5.77
N PHE A 109 -1.41 -10.58 5.83
CA PHE A 109 -1.47 -11.50 4.70
C PHE A 109 -2.88 -11.91 4.31
N ASN A 110 -2.97 -12.74 3.26
CA ASN A 110 -4.20 -13.35 2.76
C ASN A 110 -5.19 -12.29 2.27
N ALA A 111 -4.68 -11.21 1.70
CA ALA A 111 -5.51 -10.20 1.08
C ALA A 111 -6.24 -10.78 -0.16
N ASP A 112 -7.29 -10.11 -0.60
CA ASP A 112 -8.07 -10.49 -1.80
C ASP A 112 -8.71 -11.91 -1.74
N GLY A 113 -8.99 -12.43 -0.54
CA GLY A 113 -9.90 -13.55 -0.30
C GLY A 113 -9.31 -14.96 -0.36
N ASN A 114 -8.06 -15.12 -0.76
CA ASN A 114 -7.38 -16.41 -0.80
C ASN A 114 -6.47 -16.62 0.42
N GLY A 115 -5.95 -17.84 0.58
CA GLY A 115 -5.02 -18.21 1.65
C GLY A 115 -5.41 -19.54 2.31
N PRO A 116 -4.56 -20.07 3.21
CA PRO A 116 -4.91 -21.21 4.05
C PRO A 116 -6.15 -20.92 4.92
N LEU A 117 -6.97 -21.95 5.14
CA LEU A 117 -8.10 -21.86 6.08
C LEU A 117 -7.73 -22.21 7.52
N ASP A 118 -6.54 -22.80 7.73
CA ASP A 118 -5.96 -23.00 9.05
C ASP A 118 -4.96 -21.88 9.33
N ILE A 119 -5.44 -20.85 10.00
CA ILE A 119 -4.69 -19.60 10.25
C ILE A 119 -3.63 -19.84 11.33
N SER A 120 -3.96 -20.61 12.37
CA SER A 120 -3.00 -20.91 13.42
C SER A 120 -1.82 -21.72 12.88
N GLN A 121 -2.09 -22.74 12.05
CA GLN A 121 -1.02 -23.49 11.38
C GLN A 121 -0.18 -22.59 10.49
N GLN A 122 -0.81 -21.74 9.66
CA GLN A 122 -0.08 -20.82 8.78
C GLN A 122 0.87 -19.91 9.59
N LEU A 123 0.35 -19.22 10.61
CA LEU A 123 1.15 -18.28 11.41
C LEU A 123 2.28 -19.00 12.17
N ASN A 124 2.02 -20.19 12.73
CA ASN A 124 3.05 -20.98 13.42
C ASN A 124 4.14 -21.47 12.48
N THR A 125 3.79 -21.90 11.25
CA THR A 125 4.77 -22.31 10.24
C THR A 125 5.66 -21.13 9.84
N LEU A 126 5.07 -19.96 9.57
CA LEU A 126 5.83 -18.76 9.21
C LEU A 126 6.74 -18.31 10.37
N ALA A 127 6.22 -18.30 11.60
CA ALA A 127 7.01 -17.96 12.78
C ALA A 127 8.18 -18.93 13.01
N GLY A 128 7.96 -20.24 12.80
CA GLY A 128 8.99 -21.27 12.94
C GLY A 128 10.14 -21.16 11.92
N ALA A 129 9.90 -20.50 10.78
CA ALA A 129 10.93 -20.20 9.78
C ALA A 129 11.76 -18.95 10.10
N GLY A 130 11.38 -18.19 11.13
CA GLY A 130 11.98 -16.92 11.51
C GLY A 130 11.31 -15.73 10.83
N LEU A 131 11.20 -14.62 11.57
CA LEU A 131 10.52 -13.40 11.12
C LEU A 131 11.35 -12.16 11.42
N ALA A 132 11.52 -11.29 10.43
CA ALA A 132 12.12 -9.97 10.62
C ALA A 132 11.08 -8.87 10.92
N VAL A 133 9.79 -9.16 10.71
CA VAL A 133 8.65 -8.27 10.92
C VAL A 133 7.51 -9.02 11.63
N ASN A 134 6.59 -8.29 12.24
CA ASN A 134 5.36 -8.89 12.76
C ASN A 134 4.46 -9.36 11.60
N ILE A 135 3.66 -10.38 11.85
CA ILE A 135 2.73 -10.93 10.85
C ILE A 135 1.33 -11.12 11.44
N GLY A 136 0.31 -10.95 10.60
CA GLY A 136 -1.08 -11.35 10.87
C GLY A 136 -1.77 -11.75 9.57
N GLY A 137 -2.90 -12.43 9.59
CA GLY A 137 -3.54 -12.90 8.34
C GLY A 137 -5.06 -12.75 8.35
N TYR A 138 -5.64 -12.52 7.18
CA TYR A 138 -7.09 -12.62 6.99
C TYR A 138 -7.53 -14.08 6.80
N ILE A 139 -8.77 -14.40 7.20
CA ILE A 139 -9.44 -15.61 6.72
C ILE A 139 -10.14 -15.31 5.39
N GLY A 140 -9.86 -16.11 4.37
CA GLY A 140 -10.28 -15.83 3.00
C GLY A 140 -11.67 -16.37 2.64
N PHE A 141 -12.57 -15.49 2.22
CA PHE A 141 -13.89 -15.85 1.68
C PHE A 141 -13.77 -16.74 0.43
N ASN A 142 -12.90 -16.39 -0.53
CA ASN A 142 -12.71 -17.15 -1.75
C ASN A 142 -12.16 -18.55 -1.45
N ALA A 143 -11.24 -18.69 -0.49
CA ALA A 143 -10.72 -19.98 -0.06
C ALA A 143 -11.82 -20.87 0.56
N ALA A 144 -12.68 -20.30 1.43
CA ALA A 144 -13.79 -21.02 2.03
C ALA A 144 -14.81 -21.45 0.96
N TRP A 145 -15.14 -20.55 0.03
CA TRP A 145 -16.02 -20.84 -1.09
C TRP A 145 -15.46 -21.92 -2.01
N GLN A 146 -14.19 -21.84 -2.36
CA GLN A 146 -13.54 -22.84 -3.22
C GLN A 146 -13.57 -24.22 -2.58
N LYS A 147 -13.27 -24.32 -1.28
CA LYS A 147 -13.26 -25.60 -0.56
C LYS A 147 -14.64 -26.27 -0.54
N VAL A 148 -15.71 -25.49 -0.43
CA VAL A 148 -17.06 -26.00 -0.18
C VAL A 148 -17.92 -26.07 -1.45
N ASN A 149 -17.85 -25.05 -2.30
CA ASN A 149 -18.70 -24.88 -3.49
C ASN A 149 -17.90 -24.99 -4.81
N GLY A 150 -16.57 -25.06 -4.74
CA GLY A 150 -15.69 -25.19 -5.90
C GLY A 150 -15.51 -23.90 -6.70
N ASN A 151 -15.00 -24.04 -7.92
CA ASN A 151 -14.61 -22.93 -8.80
C ASN A 151 -15.62 -22.58 -9.90
N GLY A 152 -16.76 -23.29 -9.94
CA GLY A 152 -17.77 -23.12 -10.99
C GLY A 152 -18.82 -22.07 -10.64
N ASP A 153 -19.55 -21.62 -11.64
CA ASP A 153 -20.77 -20.82 -11.45
C ASP A 153 -21.92 -21.71 -10.97
N LYS A 154 -21.98 -21.90 -9.66
CA LYS A 154 -22.98 -22.74 -9.00
C LYS A 154 -23.42 -22.06 -7.71
N ARG A 155 -24.72 -22.09 -7.43
CA ARG A 155 -25.27 -21.59 -6.16
C ARG A 155 -25.00 -22.61 -5.05
N PRO A 156 -24.49 -22.20 -3.88
CA PRO A 156 -24.31 -23.09 -2.75
C PRO A 156 -25.67 -23.45 -2.11
N SER A 157 -25.78 -24.66 -1.57
CA SER A 157 -26.90 -25.03 -0.69
C SER A 157 -26.82 -24.31 0.66
N SER A 158 -27.91 -24.38 1.44
CA SER A 158 -27.92 -23.85 2.82
C SER A 158 -26.84 -24.51 3.69
N GLU A 159 -26.62 -25.81 3.53
CA GLU A 159 -25.59 -26.57 4.26
C GLU A 159 -24.19 -26.11 3.86
N GLN A 160 -23.95 -25.87 2.57
CA GLN A 160 -22.69 -25.32 2.08
C GLN A 160 -22.43 -23.90 2.61
N ILE A 161 -23.46 -23.05 2.69
CA ILE A 161 -23.34 -21.74 3.36
C ILE A 161 -22.93 -21.91 4.82
N GLN A 162 -23.53 -22.85 5.56
CA GLN A 162 -23.15 -23.10 6.95
C GLN A 162 -21.71 -23.63 7.09
N GLN A 163 -21.25 -24.47 6.16
CA GLN A 163 -19.85 -24.94 6.13
C GLN A 163 -18.87 -23.78 5.90
N MET A 164 -19.18 -22.86 4.99
CA MET A 164 -18.36 -21.66 4.76
C MET A 164 -18.34 -20.75 5.99
N ARG A 165 -19.51 -20.52 6.62
CA ARG A 165 -19.61 -19.75 7.88
C ARG A 165 -18.76 -20.37 8.99
N ALA A 166 -18.80 -21.69 9.14
CA ALA A 166 -17.98 -22.40 10.12
C ALA A 166 -16.48 -22.23 9.85
N ALA A 167 -16.05 -22.25 8.58
CA ALA A 167 -14.65 -22.01 8.22
C ALA A 167 -14.20 -20.57 8.55
N ILE A 168 -15.05 -19.57 8.27
CA ILE A 168 -14.77 -18.18 8.63
C ILE A 168 -14.68 -18.01 10.15
N SER A 169 -15.64 -18.57 10.91
CA SER A 169 -15.61 -18.53 12.38
C SER A 169 -14.35 -19.18 12.93
N ALA A 170 -13.99 -20.37 12.44
CA ALA A 170 -12.80 -21.08 12.89
C ALA A 170 -11.51 -20.30 12.61
N GLY A 171 -11.40 -19.66 11.44
CA GLY A 171 -10.24 -18.81 11.13
C GLY A 171 -10.11 -17.62 12.07
N LEU A 172 -11.23 -17.00 12.46
CA LEU A 172 -11.24 -15.91 13.45
C LEU A 172 -10.87 -16.41 14.85
N ASP A 173 -11.39 -17.56 15.28
CA ASP A 173 -11.03 -18.20 16.56
C ASP A 173 -9.53 -18.58 16.62
N GLN A 174 -8.92 -18.84 15.46
CA GLN A 174 -7.49 -19.11 15.29
C GLN A 174 -6.62 -17.84 15.23
N GLY A 175 -7.22 -16.65 15.31
CA GLY A 175 -6.51 -15.37 15.35
C GLY A 175 -6.44 -14.61 14.03
N ALA A 176 -7.30 -14.90 13.06
CA ALA A 176 -7.39 -14.07 11.85
C ALA A 176 -7.74 -12.62 12.20
N TRP A 177 -7.08 -11.68 11.53
CA TRP A 177 -7.28 -10.24 11.71
C TRP A 177 -8.68 -9.78 11.28
N GLY A 178 -9.24 -10.45 10.26
CA GLY A 178 -10.59 -10.20 9.75
C GLY A 178 -10.93 -11.12 8.58
N VAL A 179 -11.90 -10.74 7.77
CA VAL A 179 -12.30 -11.51 6.58
C VAL A 179 -11.88 -10.77 5.31
N SER A 180 -11.17 -11.45 4.42
CA SER A 180 -10.84 -10.92 3.10
C SER A 180 -11.69 -11.56 2.00
N ALA A 181 -11.92 -10.83 0.92
CA ALA A 181 -12.57 -11.31 -0.28
C ALA A 181 -11.88 -10.75 -1.54
N GLY A 182 -11.99 -11.51 -2.61
CA GLY A 182 -11.58 -11.08 -3.95
C GLY A 182 -12.74 -11.33 -4.89
N LEU A 183 -13.75 -10.47 -4.84
CA LEU A 183 -14.98 -10.71 -5.58
C LEU A 183 -14.81 -10.54 -7.10
N ASP A 184 -13.69 -10.00 -7.56
CA ASP A 184 -13.33 -9.98 -8.99
C ASP A 184 -12.71 -11.29 -9.49
N TYR A 185 -12.28 -12.17 -8.59
CA TYR A 185 -11.62 -13.42 -8.93
C TYR A 185 -12.52 -14.62 -8.72
N LYS A 186 -12.33 -15.67 -9.52
CA LYS A 186 -12.94 -16.97 -9.21
C LYS A 186 -12.37 -17.51 -7.88
N PRO A 187 -13.21 -18.17 -7.06
CA PRO A 187 -14.64 -18.37 -7.26
C PRO A 187 -15.53 -17.21 -6.81
N GLY A 188 -14.99 -16.23 -6.06
CA GLY A 188 -15.73 -15.09 -5.52
C GLY A 188 -16.51 -14.30 -6.56
N TYR A 189 -16.07 -14.27 -7.82
CA TYR A 189 -16.75 -13.68 -8.97
C TYR A 189 -18.20 -14.15 -9.13
N PHE A 190 -18.47 -15.42 -8.83
CA PHE A 190 -19.81 -15.97 -8.98
C PHE A 190 -20.72 -15.73 -7.77
N ALA A 191 -20.19 -15.35 -6.60
CA ALA A 191 -21.02 -15.19 -5.41
C ALA A 191 -21.98 -14.01 -5.54
N HIS A 192 -23.27 -14.19 -5.25
CA HIS A 192 -24.18 -13.04 -5.18
C HIS A 192 -23.91 -12.25 -3.89
N THR A 193 -24.12 -10.93 -3.91
CA THR A 193 -23.88 -10.05 -2.75
C THR A 193 -24.53 -10.58 -1.47
N GLU A 194 -25.79 -11.05 -1.55
CA GLU A 194 -26.52 -11.61 -0.41
C GLU A 194 -25.95 -12.94 0.09
N GLU A 195 -25.30 -13.73 -0.77
CA GLU A 195 -24.58 -14.95 -0.35
C GLU A 195 -23.28 -14.59 0.37
N VAL A 196 -22.56 -13.57 -0.12
CA VAL A 196 -21.37 -13.05 0.56
C VAL A 196 -21.75 -12.58 1.97
N ILE A 197 -22.79 -11.75 2.09
CA ILE A 197 -23.31 -11.27 3.38
C ILE A 197 -23.64 -12.44 4.32
N LYS A 198 -24.42 -13.41 3.84
CA LYS A 198 -24.79 -14.60 4.62
C LYS A 198 -23.60 -15.45 5.05
N VAL A 199 -22.48 -15.43 4.34
CA VAL A 199 -21.29 -16.17 4.77
C VAL A 199 -20.49 -15.37 5.79
N VAL A 200 -20.29 -14.08 5.55
CA VAL A 200 -19.37 -13.27 6.36
C VAL A 200 -20.00 -12.63 7.60
N ASP A 201 -21.34 -12.57 7.70
CA ASP A 201 -22.00 -11.98 8.89
C ASP A 201 -21.70 -12.74 10.21
N VAL A 202 -21.22 -13.99 10.12
CA VAL A 202 -20.78 -14.77 11.28
C VAL A 202 -19.62 -14.07 12.01
N ALA A 203 -18.84 -13.26 11.31
CA ALA A 203 -17.72 -12.50 11.85
C ALA A 203 -18.15 -11.25 12.63
N ARG A 204 -19.45 -10.91 12.66
CA ARG A 204 -19.94 -9.69 13.34
C ARG A 204 -19.53 -9.61 14.80
N SER A 205 -19.58 -10.72 15.53
CA SER A 205 -19.21 -10.78 16.95
C SER A 205 -17.74 -10.45 17.19
N ALA A 206 -16.87 -10.69 16.20
CA ALA A 206 -15.44 -10.40 16.27
C ALA A 206 -15.11 -8.90 16.11
N ARG A 207 -16.09 -8.05 15.75
CA ARG A 207 -15.91 -6.59 15.54
C ARG A 207 -14.76 -6.27 14.58
N THR A 208 -14.64 -7.05 13.53
CA THR A 208 -13.55 -6.98 12.56
C THR A 208 -13.96 -6.26 11.27
N ASN A 209 -13.04 -6.23 10.29
CA ASN A 209 -13.23 -5.64 8.98
C ASN A 209 -13.55 -6.71 7.91
N PHE A 210 -14.04 -6.21 6.78
CA PHE A 210 -14.24 -6.95 5.54
C PHE A 210 -13.43 -6.25 4.45
N THR A 211 -12.27 -6.81 4.13
CA THR A 211 -11.39 -6.27 3.10
C THR A 211 -11.68 -6.92 1.76
N ASN A 212 -11.90 -6.14 0.70
CA ASN A 212 -12.35 -6.68 -0.58
C ASN A 212 -11.68 -6.04 -1.79
N HIS A 213 -11.21 -6.90 -2.70
CA HIS A 213 -11.01 -6.53 -4.10
C HIS A 213 -12.39 -6.39 -4.75
N ASP A 214 -12.77 -5.17 -5.10
CA ASP A 214 -14.10 -4.86 -5.61
C ASP A 214 -14.38 -5.60 -6.92
N ARG A 215 -15.62 -6.08 -7.08
CA ARG A 215 -16.02 -6.79 -8.29
C ARG A 215 -16.32 -5.81 -9.40
N ILE A 216 -15.76 -6.09 -10.58
CA ILE A 216 -15.95 -5.28 -11.78
C ILE A 216 -16.43 -6.20 -12.91
N THR A 217 -17.72 -6.09 -13.26
CA THR A 217 -18.35 -7.01 -14.23
C THR A 217 -18.84 -6.31 -15.50
N PRO A 218 -19.08 -7.05 -16.60
CA PRO A 218 -19.75 -6.51 -17.79
C PRO A 218 -21.11 -5.86 -17.48
N GLU A 219 -21.92 -6.46 -16.61
CA GLU A 219 -23.26 -5.97 -16.27
C GLU A 219 -23.25 -4.63 -15.52
N SER A 220 -22.15 -4.36 -14.81
CA SER A 220 -21.91 -3.08 -14.13
C SER A 220 -21.14 -2.09 -14.99
N ASN A 221 -20.96 -2.38 -16.29
CA ASN A 221 -20.13 -1.62 -17.22
C ASN A 221 -18.71 -1.40 -16.69
N TYR A 222 -18.16 -2.41 -16.02
CA TYR A 222 -16.86 -2.36 -15.38
C TYR A 222 -16.67 -1.16 -14.43
N SER A 223 -17.72 -0.80 -13.69
CA SER A 223 -17.70 0.37 -12.82
C SER A 223 -17.16 0.06 -11.43
N SER A 224 -15.95 0.56 -11.11
CA SER A 224 -15.40 0.53 -9.75
C SER A 224 -16.33 1.21 -8.73
N LYS A 225 -17.14 2.20 -9.14
CA LYS A 225 -18.14 2.80 -8.25
C LYS A 225 -19.19 1.77 -7.82
N VAL A 226 -19.62 0.89 -8.71
CA VAL A 226 -20.58 -0.17 -8.41
C VAL A 226 -19.93 -1.20 -7.48
N GLY A 227 -18.72 -1.68 -7.78
CA GLY A 227 -17.99 -2.63 -6.93
C GLY A 227 -17.67 -2.10 -5.52
N VAL A 228 -17.29 -0.82 -5.41
CA VAL A 228 -17.10 -0.12 -4.13
C VAL A 228 -18.42 -0.06 -3.35
N THR A 229 -19.52 0.28 -4.03
CA THR A 229 -20.84 0.34 -3.40
C THR A 229 -21.30 -1.03 -2.90
N GLU A 230 -21.02 -2.10 -3.66
CA GLU A 230 -21.26 -3.48 -3.23
C GLU A 230 -20.45 -3.80 -1.96
N THR A 231 -19.16 -3.48 -1.94
CA THR A 231 -18.29 -3.72 -0.78
C THR A 231 -18.80 -3.01 0.48
N VAL A 232 -19.19 -1.74 0.36
CA VAL A 232 -19.77 -0.97 1.47
C VAL A 232 -21.08 -1.60 1.95
N ALA A 233 -21.95 -2.00 1.03
CA ALA A 233 -23.23 -2.64 1.36
C ALA A 233 -23.03 -3.99 2.08
N ILE A 234 -22.06 -4.81 1.65
CA ILE A 234 -21.71 -6.07 2.31
C ILE A 234 -21.25 -5.80 3.74
N GLY A 235 -20.26 -4.91 3.93
CA GLY A 235 -19.75 -4.58 5.26
C GLY A 235 -20.84 -4.09 6.21
N GLN A 236 -21.67 -3.14 5.76
CA GLN A 236 -22.78 -2.60 6.55
C GLN A 236 -23.80 -3.68 6.94
N LYS A 237 -24.26 -4.51 5.99
CA LYS A 237 -25.27 -5.55 6.26
C LYS A 237 -24.69 -6.71 7.10
N ALA A 238 -23.43 -7.08 6.88
CA ALA A 238 -22.75 -8.10 7.68
C ALA A 238 -22.41 -7.61 9.09
N GLY A 239 -22.28 -6.30 9.30
CA GLY A 239 -21.82 -5.71 10.57
C GLY A 239 -20.30 -5.75 10.72
N LEU A 240 -19.58 -5.58 9.61
CA LEU A 240 -18.13 -5.52 9.51
C LEU A 240 -17.70 -4.16 8.95
N VAL A 241 -16.51 -3.69 9.30
CA VAL A 241 -15.97 -2.45 8.71
C VAL A 241 -15.54 -2.72 7.26
N PRO A 242 -16.19 -2.13 6.23
CA PRO A 242 -15.79 -2.36 4.85
C PRO A 242 -14.45 -1.66 4.56
N VAL A 243 -13.52 -2.39 3.94
CA VAL A 243 -12.25 -1.88 3.43
C VAL A 243 -12.16 -2.22 1.95
N VAL A 244 -12.17 -1.20 1.10
CA VAL A 244 -11.92 -1.40 -0.34
C VAL A 244 -10.40 -1.43 -0.53
N THR A 245 -9.89 -2.54 -1.04
CA THR A 245 -8.45 -2.70 -1.23
C THR A 245 -7.97 -1.95 -2.47
N HIS A 246 -6.72 -1.45 -2.40
CA HIS A 246 -5.95 -0.86 -3.52
C HIS A 246 -6.80 -0.09 -4.55
N ILE A 247 -7.65 0.82 -4.07
CA ILE A 247 -8.61 1.60 -4.88
C ILE A 247 -7.91 2.21 -6.09
N LYS A 248 -8.45 1.95 -7.28
CA LYS A 248 -7.89 2.39 -8.55
C LYS A 248 -8.97 2.63 -9.59
N ALA A 249 -8.67 3.47 -10.57
CA ALA A 249 -9.43 3.56 -11.83
C ALA A 249 -8.51 3.03 -12.93
N GLN A 250 -8.84 1.85 -13.48
CA GLN A 250 -8.03 1.19 -14.51
C GLN A 250 -8.64 1.36 -15.90
N GLY A 251 -7.78 1.38 -16.91
CA GLY A 251 -8.16 1.39 -18.33
C GLY A 251 -7.27 0.47 -19.16
N LEU A 252 -7.58 0.33 -20.45
CA LEU A 252 -6.89 -0.58 -21.38
C LEU A 252 -5.36 -0.42 -21.34
N GLY A 253 -4.87 0.82 -21.28
CA GLY A 253 -3.44 1.11 -21.20
C GLY A 253 -2.76 0.47 -19.98
N SER A 254 -3.41 0.45 -18.81
CA SER A 254 -2.85 -0.16 -17.60
C SER A 254 -2.98 -1.69 -17.53
N LEU A 255 -3.90 -2.27 -18.31
CA LEU A 255 -4.24 -3.69 -18.22
C LEU A 255 -3.62 -4.55 -19.32
N ILE A 256 -3.36 -3.95 -20.49
CA ILE A 256 -2.98 -4.67 -21.70
C ILE A 256 -1.59 -4.26 -22.17
N VAL A 257 -1.24 -2.97 -22.11
CA VAL A 257 0.07 -2.49 -22.58
C VAL A 257 1.17 -2.89 -21.59
N PRO A 258 2.32 -3.41 -22.04
CA PRO A 258 3.42 -3.78 -21.15
C PRO A 258 3.98 -2.58 -20.39
N GLY A 259 4.35 -2.79 -19.14
CA GLY A 259 4.68 -1.73 -18.18
C GLY A 259 5.81 -0.78 -18.60
N TRP A 260 6.75 -1.24 -19.43
CA TRP A 260 7.86 -0.42 -19.94
C TRP A 260 7.44 0.59 -21.02
N ALA A 261 6.35 0.30 -21.75
CA ALA A 261 5.90 1.17 -22.83
C ALA A 261 5.38 2.53 -22.33
N PRO A 262 4.64 2.65 -21.21
CA PRO A 262 4.26 3.94 -20.63
C PRO A 262 5.31 4.60 -19.72
N GLU A 263 6.50 4.00 -19.48
CA GLU A 263 7.56 4.62 -18.67
C GLU A 263 7.99 5.98 -19.24
N GLY A 264 8.13 7.01 -18.40
CA GLY A 264 8.38 8.38 -18.86
C GLY A 264 7.13 9.09 -19.43
N GLY A 265 5.94 8.53 -19.24
CA GLY A 265 4.65 9.16 -19.54
C GLY A 265 4.14 8.95 -20.97
N ARG A 266 3.03 9.65 -21.29
CA ARG A 266 2.28 9.48 -22.55
C ARG A 266 3.12 9.81 -23.78
N ASP A 267 3.90 10.88 -23.76
CA ASP A 267 4.70 11.28 -24.93
C ASP A 267 5.78 10.27 -25.25
N ALA A 268 6.45 9.73 -24.23
CA ALA A 268 7.39 8.64 -24.40
C ALA A 268 6.67 7.41 -24.97
N MET A 269 5.51 7.04 -24.42
CA MET A 269 4.68 5.94 -24.94
C MET A 269 4.32 6.12 -26.41
N LEU A 270 3.85 7.31 -26.82
CA LEU A 270 3.49 7.59 -28.21
C LEU A 270 4.71 7.55 -29.15
N LYS A 271 5.89 8.02 -28.69
CA LYS A 271 7.15 7.86 -29.44
C LYS A 271 7.50 6.38 -29.64
N ARG A 272 7.31 5.54 -28.61
CA ARG A 272 7.53 4.08 -28.71
C ARG A 272 6.50 3.40 -29.62
N PHE A 273 5.25 3.86 -29.63
CA PHE A 273 4.21 3.35 -30.53
C PHE A 273 4.49 3.70 -31.99
N ALA A 274 5.14 4.85 -32.25
CA ALA A 274 5.55 5.29 -33.58
C ALA A 274 6.81 4.57 -34.11
N ASP A 275 7.65 4.04 -33.22
CA ASP A 275 8.82 3.22 -33.59
C ASP A 275 8.37 1.82 -34.04
N PRO A 276 8.64 1.38 -35.28
CA PRO A 276 8.12 0.11 -35.79
C PRO A 276 8.60 -1.13 -35.01
N ALA A 277 9.84 -1.11 -34.53
CA ALA A 277 10.41 -2.25 -33.81
C ALA A 277 9.79 -2.36 -32.41
N GLN A 278 9.66 -1.22 -31.73
CA GLN A 278 9.04 -1.16 -30.42
C GLN A 278 7.54 -1.43 -30.49
N ARG A 279 6.84 -0.88 -31.50
CA ARG A 279 5.42 -1.17 -31.75
C ARG A 279 5.16 -2.66 -31.89
N GLY A 280 5.95 -3.36 -32.72
CA GLY A 280 5.82 -4.80 -32.91
C GLY A 280 5.95 -5.57 -31.59
N LYS A 281 6.96 -5.22 -30.77
CA LYS A 281 7.16 -5.81 -29.44
C LYS A 281 5.98 -5.53 -28.50
N ILE A 282 5.50 -4.29 -28.46
CA ILE A 282 4.38 -3.86 -27.62
C ILE A 282 3.11 -4.64 -28.00
N ILE A 283 2.84 -4.82 -29.29
CA ILE A 283 1.69 -5.59 -29.78
C ILE A 283 1.78 -7.04 -29.30
N THR A 284 2.92 -7.70 -29.49
CA THR A 284 3.10 -9.09 -29.06
C THR A 284 2.89 -9.26 -27.55
N GLU A 285 3.54 -8.43 -26.73
CA GLU A 285 3.39 -8.50 -25.28
C GLU A 285 1.96 -8.14 -24.83
N SER A 286 1.31 -7.21 -25.52
CA SER A 286 -0.08 -6.83 -25.25
C SER A 286 -1.05 -7.98 -25.54
N GLU A 287 -0.86 -8.70 -26.65
CA GLU A 287 -1.68 -9.85 -27.00
C GLU A 287 -1.46 -11.04 -26.06
N GLN A 288 -0.22 -11.24 -25.58
CA GLN A 288 0.09 -12.20 -24.53
C GLN A 288 -0.62 -11.84 -23.21
N ALA A 289 -0.52 -10.57 -22.79
CA ALA A 289 -1.21 -10.09 -21.60
C ALA A 289 -2.73 -10.22 -21.73
N MET A 290 -3.28 -9.89 -22.90
CA MET A 290 -4.71 -10.00 -23.20
C MET A 290 -5.19 -11.46 -23.18
N THR A 291 -4.41 -12.37 -23.74
CA THR A 291 -4.71 -13.81 -23.69
C THR A 291 -4.66 -14.33 -22.25
N ALA A 292 -3.63 -13.97 -21.50
CA ALA A 292 -3.45 -14.41 -20.12
C ALA A 292 -4.55 -13.88 -19.18
N ARG A 293 -5.02 -12.64 -19.41
CA ARG A 293 -5.98 -11.95 -18.52
C ARG A 293 -7.43 -12.15 -18.93
N PHE A 294 -7.71 -12.19 -20.23
CA PHE A 294 -9.07 -12.14 -20.77
C PHE A 294 -9.41 -13.32 -21.69
N GLY A 295 -8.48 -14.26 -21.91
CA GLY A 295 -8.68 -15.39 -22.82
C GLY A 295 -8.67 -15.01 -24.31
N GLY A 296 -8.31 -13.76 -24.62
CA GLY A 296 -8.24 -13.22 -25.98
C GLY A 296 -9.05 -11.92 -26.16
N PRO A 297 -9.08 -11.34 -27.37
CA PRO A 297 -9.76 -10.07 -27.65
C PRO A 297 -11.27 -10.10 -27.42
N GLN A 298 -11.91 -11.27 -27.56
CA GLN A 298 -13.34 -11.46 -27.26
C GLN A 298 -13.69 -11.28 -25.77
N GLY A 299 -12.70 -11.38 -24.87
CA GLY A 299 -12.87 -11.10 -23.44
C GLY A 299 -12.66 -9.64 -23.07
N VAL A 300 -12.34 -8.77 -24.04
CA VAL A 300 -12.08 -7.34 -23.81
C VAL A 300 -13.26 -6.52 -24.28
N TYR A 301 -13.94 -5.88 -23.33
CA TYR A 301 -15.01 -4.94 -23.61
C TYR A 301 -14.51 -3.49 -23.54
N LEU A 302 -15.05 -2.63 -24.39
CA LEU A 302 -14.74 -1.21 -24.47
C LEU A 302 -15.96 -0.41 -23.97
N PRO A 303 -16.02 -0.05 -22.67
CA PRO A 303 -17.20 0.60 -22.05
C PRO A 303 -17.71 1.85 -22.76
N ARG A 304 -16.81 2.56 -23.45
CA ARG A 304 -17.16 3.80 -24.18
C ARG A 304 -17.93 3.55 -25.46
N THR A 305 -17.45 2.62 -26.29
CA THR A 305 -18.12 2.28 -27.55
C THR A 305 -19.22 1.24 -27.32
N GLN A 306 -19.30 0.69 -26.10
CA GLN A 306 -20.19 -0.41 -25.73
C GLN A 306 -20.01 -1.65 -26.60
N GLN A 307 -18.81 -1.85 -27.12
CA GLN A 307 -18.46 -2.93 -28.05
C GLN A 307 -17.38 -3.84 -27.46
N GLU A 308 -17.40 -5.10 -27.88
CA GLU A 308 -16.23 -5.97 -27.74
C GLU A 308 -15.09 -5.47 -28.63
N LEU A 309 -13.84 -5.73 -28.21
CA LEU A 309 -12.65 -5.35 -28.97
C LEU A 309 -12.65 -5.98 -30.37
N THR A 310 -13.22 -7.17 -30.54
CA THR A 310 -13.36 -7.89 -31.83
C THR A 310 -14.17 -7.09 -32.86
N ALA A 311 -15.21 -6.37 -32.43
CA ALA A 311 -15.99 -5.51 -33.30
C ALA A 311 -15.15 -4.32 -33.78
N VAL A 312 -14.42 -3.68 -32.85
CA VAL A 312 -13.55 -2.54 -33.17
C VAL A 312 -12.34 -2.96 -34.03
N MET A 313 -11.80 -4.16 -33.82
CA MET A 313 -10.77 -4.75 -34.69
C MET A 313 -11.24 -4.86 -36.14
N THR A 314 -12.51 -5.26 -36.33
CA THR A 314 -13.12 -5.37 -37.65
C THR A 314 -13.30 -3.99 -38.28
N GLU A 315 -13.80 -3.01 -37.52
CA GLU A 315 -13.96 -1.62 -37.97
C GLU A 315 -12.62 -0.97 -38.35
N MET A 316 -11.56 -1.25 -37.59
CA MET A 316 -10.22 -0.71 -37.80
C MET A 316 -9.36 -1.52 -38.79
N ASN A 317 -9.86 -2.68 -39.24
CA ASN A 317 -9.13 -3.67 -40.03
C ASN A 317 -7.72 -3.94 -39.47
N ALA A 318 -7.67 -4.33 -38.19
CA ALA A 318 -6.43 -4.48 -37.43
C ALA A 318 -6.47 -5.66 -36.45
N GLY A 319 -5.28 -6.19 -36.12
CA GLY A 319 -5.11 -7.18 -35.04
C GLY A 319 -5.41 -6.59 -33.65
N ALA A 320 -5.50 -7.44 -32.64
CA ALA A 320 -5.96 -7.04 -31.31
C ALA A 320 -5.01 -6.03 -30.64
N GLY A 321 -3.70 -6.30 -30.61
CA GLY A 321 -2.72 -5.39 -30.04
C GLY A 321 -2.64 -4.07 -30.82
N GLU A 322 -2.68 -4.14 -32.16
CA GLU A 322 -2.69 -2.96 -33.02
C GLU A 322 -3.93 -2.07 -32.79
N THR A 323 -5.10 -2.68 -32.63
CA THR A 323 -6.36 -1.98 -32.32
C THR A 323 -6.29 -1.25 -30.99
N ILE A 324 -5.75 -1.89 -29.94
CA ILE A 324 -5.54 -1.26 -28.63
C ILE A 324 -4.60 -0.05 -28.74
N LEU A 325 -3.49 -0.19 -29.49
CA LEU A 325 -2.56 0.92 -29.68
C LEU A 325 -3.25 2.10 -30.37
N ARG A 326 -4.02 1.87 -31.43
CA ARG A 326 -4.77 2.93 -32.14
C ARG A 326 -5.81 3.62 -31.25
N ILE A 327 -6.51 2.86 -30.41
CA ILE A 327 -7.42 3.43 -29.39
C ILE A 327 -6.65 4.35 -28.43
N LEU A 328 -5.45 3.94 -28.01
CA LEU A 328 -4.64 4.72 -27.06
C LEU A 328 -3.93 5.92 -27.73
N GLU A 329 -3.59 5.83 -29.02
CA GLU A 329 -3.01 6.90 -29.86
C GLU A 329 -3.98 8.06 -30.06
N THR A 330 -5.22 7.74 -30.44
CA THR A 330 -6.30 8.72 -30.62
C THR A 330 -6.68 9.42 -29.31
N GLY A 331 -6.28 8.84 -28.17
CA GLY A 331 -6.61 9.35 -26.84
C GLY A 331 -8.10 9.20 -26.57
N ASP A 332 -8.55 9.75 -25.45
CA ASP A 332 -9.97 9.88 -25.20
C ASP A 332 -10.48 11.12 -25.98
N PRO A 333 -11.30 10.98 -27.06
CA PRO A 333 -11.80 12.13 -27.85
C PRO A 333 -12.68 13.14 -27.08
N GLY A 334 -13.09 12.83 -25.84
CA GLY A 334 -13.78 13.74 -24.91
C GLY A 334 -12.91 14.24 -23.75
N ALA A 335 -11.77 13.60 -23.48
CA ALA A 335 -10.80 14.08 -22.49
C ALA A 335 -10.05 15.25 -23.10
N ARG A 336 -10.44 16.45 -22.70
CA ARG A 336 -9.60 17.61 -22.92
C ARG A 336 -8.37 17.44 -22.05
N GLN A 337 -7.21 17.30 -22.68
CA GLN A 337 -5.93 17.37 -21.99
C GLN A 337 -5.86 18.77 -21.35
N ALA A 338 -6.03 18.82 -20.03
CA ALA A 338 -5.99 20.08 -19.33
C ALA A 338 -4.53 20.55 -19.33
N THR A 339 -4.29 21.70 -19.94
CA THR A 339 -3.03 22.42 -19.82
C THR A 339 -3.24 23.55 -18.84
N GLY A 340 -2.21 23.88 -18.08
CA GLY A 340 -2.34 24.87 -17.03
C GLY A 340 -0.97 25.34 -16.59
N MET A 341 -0.89 26.62 -16.28
CA MET A 341 0.25 27.18 -15.58
C MET A 341 -0.16 27.40 -14.14
N PHE A 342 0.66 26.91 -13.22
CA PHE A 342 0.48 27.20 -11.81
C PHE A 342 1.83 27.50 -11.18
N THR A 343 1.85 28.57 -10.40
CA THR A 343 3.01 28.92 -9.58
C THR A 343 2.73 28.42 -8.18
N ILE A 344 3.61 27.58 -7.67
CA ILE A 344 3.58 27.22 -6.27
C ILE A 344 4.42 28.24 -5.52
N GLU A 345 3.74 29.13 -4.82
CA GLU A 345 4.35 30.07 -3.89
C GLU A 345 4.33 29.46 -2.49
N ALA A 346 5.44 28.87 -2.08
CA ALA A 346 5.66 28.50 -0.69
C ALA A 346 6.39 29.62 0.04
N ALA A 347 6.14 29.76 1.35
CA ALA A 347 6.63 30.87 2.19
C ALA A 347 8.13 31.22 2.02
N ASN A 348 8.98 30.26 1.62
CA ASN A 348 10.42 30.44 1.45
C ASN A 348 10.96 30.03 0.06
N LYS A 349 10.13 29.52 -0.85
CA LYS A 349 10.55 29.01 -2.17
C LYS A 349 9.42 29.14 -3.19
N THR A 350 9.75 29.62 -4.38
CA THR A 350 8.82 29.65 -5.52
C THR A 350 9.20 28.54 -6.49
N MET A 351 8.20 27.78 -6.94
CA MET A 351 8.36 26.83 -8.05
C MET A 351 7.30 27.13 -9.10
N ALA A 352 7.75 27.60 -10.26
CA ALA A 352 6.90 27.74 -11.42
C ALA A 352 6.81 26.39 -12.12
N ILE A 353 5.59 25.88 -12.28
CA ILE A 353 5.31 24.67 -13.05
C ILE A 353 4.42 25.08 -14.22
N THR A 354 4.95 24.91 -15.42
CA THR A 354 4.15 25.01 -16.65
C THR A 354 3.79 23.60 -17.07
N ALA A 355 2.60 23.13 -16.68
CA ALA A 355 2.15 21.80 -17.03
C ALA A 355 1.71 21.77 -18.50
N SER A 356 2.49 21.05 -19.30
CA SER A 356 2.15 20.68 -20.67
C SER A 356 1.03 19.62 -20.69
N GLN A 357 0.85 18.87 -19.60
CA GLN A 357 -0.28 17.98 -19.37
C GLN A 357 -0.63 17.90 -17.88
N LEU A 358 -1.89 18.09 -17.51
CA LEU A 358 -2.42 17.72 -16.20
C LEU A 358 -3.07 16.33 -16.26
N GLY A 359 -2.76 15.52 -15.26
CA GLY A 359 -3.33 14.21 -15.01
C GLY A 359 -4.55 14.27 -14.09
N VAL A 360 -4.79 13.19 -13.36
CA VAL A 360 -5.97 13.05 -12.50
C VAL A 360 -5.80 13.91 -11.25
N LEU A 361 -6.74 14.83 -11.03
CA LEU A 361 -6.92 15.50 -9.74
C LEU A 361 -7.75 14.58 -8.83
N GLN A 362 -7.17 14.17 -7.71
CA GLN A 362 -7.89 13.52 -6.61
C GLN A 362 -8.00 14.53 -5.48
N SER A 363 -9.17 14.63 -4.85
CA SER A 363 -9.35 15.50 -3.69
C SER A 363 -10.20 14.81 -2.63
N ALA A 364 -9.87 15.13 -1.39
CA ALA A 364 -10.62 14.79 -0.19
C ALA A 364 -10.59 16.00 0.73
N ASP A 365 -11.37 16.00 1.81
CA ASP A 365 -11.29 17.10 2.77
C ASP A 365 -9.86 17.20 3.34
N GLY A 366 -9.29 18.40 3.29
CA GLY A 366 -7.93 18.67 3.73
C GLY A 366 -6.80 18.04 2.90
N TRP A 367 -7.07 17.34 1.78
CA TRP A 367 -6.02 16.70 0.97
C TRP A 367 -6.35 16.76 -0.52
N SER A 368 -5.36 16.94 -1.37
CA SER A 368 -5.52 16.82 -2.82
C SER A 368 -4.23 16.32 -3.46
N SER A 369 -4.34 15.54 -4.52
CA SER A 369 -3.22 15.17 -5.37
C SER A 369 -3.54 15.50 -6.81
N PHE A 370 -2.53 15.88 -7.58
CA PHE A 370 -2.64 15.90 -9.02
C PHE A 370 -1.32 15.53 -9.64
N THR A 371 -1.41 14.83 -10.76
CA THR A 371 -0.24 14.42 -11.54
C THR A 371 -0.16 15.23 -12.82
N GLY A 372 0.95 15.12 -13.53
CA GLY A 372 1.07 15.73 -14.83
C GLY A 372 2.45 15.56 -15.45
N VAL A 373 2.62 16.20 -16.59
CA VAL A 373 3.92 16.44 -17.23
C VAL A 373 4.10 17.94 -17.30
N ALA A 374 5.26 18.42 -16.88
CA ALA A 374 5.54 19.85 -16.85
C ALA A 374 6.99 20.18 -17.14
N LYS A 375 7.18 21.38 -17.70
CA LYS A 375 8.47 22.05 -17.69
C LYS A 375 8.65 22.70 -16.33
N ILE A 376 9.64 22.21 -15.59
CA ILE A 376 9.94 22.68 -14.23
C ILE A 376 11.14 23.63 -14.33
N ALA A 377 11.08 24.76 -13.64
CA ALA A 377 12.17 25.74 -13.67
C ALA A 377 13.51 25.07 -13.31
N GLY A 378 14.45 25.04 -14.27
CA GLY A 378 15.77 24.41 -14.14
C GLY A 378 15.90 22.99 -14.72
N SER A 379 14.83 22.32 -15.15
CA SER A 379 14.89 20.94 -15.68
C SER A 379 15.27 20.84 -17.17
N GLY A 380 15.18 21.94 -17.93
CA GLY A 380 15.42 21.98 -19.38
C GLY A 380 14.28 21.36 -20.21
N ASP A 381 13.79 20.19 -19.78
CA ASP A 381 12.80 19.35 -20.45
C ASP A 381 11.57 19.08 -19.57
N ASP A 382 10.51 18.60 -20.24
CA ASP A 382 9.27 18.14 -19.62
C ASP A 382 9.50 16.87 -18.79
N ARG A 383 8.97 16.87 -17.56
CA ARG A 383 9.07 15.73 -16.64
C ARG A 383 7.73 15.37 -16.02
N ALA A 384 7.52 14.09 -15.77
CA ALA A 384 6.38 13.65 -14.98
C ALA A 384 6.51 14.17 -13.54
N PHE A 385 5.40 14.61 -12.96
CA PHE A 385 5.33 15.03 -11.58
C PHE A 385 4.05 14.54 -10.90
N THR A 386 4.13 14.43 -9.58
CA THR A 386 2.98 14.27 -8.68
C THR A 386 3.06 15.36 -7.64
N ALA A 387 2.05 16.22 -7.56
CA ALA A 387 1.87 17.20 -6.52
C ALA A 387 0.84 16.69 -5.50
N LEU A 388 1.20 16.74 -4.22
CA LEU A 388 0.37 16.38 -3.09
C LEU A 388 0.21 17.63 -2.23
N ILE A 389 -1.02 18.05 -1.99
CA ILE A 389 -1.37 19.12 -1.07
C ILE A 389 -2.03 18.47 0.14
N ASP A 390 -1.44 18.64 1.31
CA ASP A 390 -1.97 18.12 2.56
C ASP A 390 -2.10 19.25 3.60
N ARG A 391 -3.35 19.57 3.97
CA ARG A 391 -3.67 20.56 5.01
C ARG A 391 -3.61 19.97 6.41
N ARG A 392 -3.40 18.66 6.51
CA ARG A 392 -3.35 17.89 7.75
C ARG A 392 -2.03 17.13 7.86
N ASP A 393 -0.97 17.58 7.16
CA ASP A 393 0.36 16.97 7.26
C ASP A 393 0.79 16.98 8.75
N PRO A 394 0.96 15.80 9.38
CA PRO A 394 1.29 15.71 10.79
C PRO A 394 2.69 16.28 11.09
N ALA A 395 3.56 16.36 10.08
CA ALA A 395 4.86 17.01 10.20
C ALA A 395 4.74 18.54 10.27
N THR A 396 3.66 19.18 9.83
CA THR A 396 3.48 20.64 9.95
C THR A 396 2.01 21.01 10.16
N PRO A 397 1.48 20.80 11.39
CA PRO A 397 0.08 21.03 11.69
C PRO A 397 -0.37 22.48 11.45
N GLY A 398 -1.60 22.65 10.97
CA GLY A 398 -2.22 23.97 10.76
C GLY A 398 -1.71 24.72 9.53
N VAL A 399 -0.83 24.12 8.73
CA VAL A 399 -0.34 24.72 7.50
C VAL A 399 -0.47 23.73 6.34
N ALA A 400 -0.96 24.22 5.20
CA ALA A 400 -1.06 23.42 4.00
C ALA A 400 0.34 23.14 3.46
N VAL A 401 0.70 21.87 3.38
CA VAL A 401 1.96 21.42 2.78
C VAL A 401 1.71 21.06 1.35
N ILE A 402 2.68 21.34 0.50
CA ILE A 402 2.75 20.80 -0.83
C ILE A 402 4.05 20.01 -1.01
N VAL A 403 3.93 18.78 -1.46
CA VAL A 403 5.06 17.93 -1.87
C VAL A 403 4.92 17.67 -3.36
N VAL A 404 5.93 18.06 -4.14
CA VAL A 404 6.01 17.78 -5.56
C VAL A 404 7.13 16.77 -5.78
N MET A 405 6.74 15.56 -6.14
CA MET A 405 7.65 14.52 -6.58
C MET A 405 7.85 14.67 -8.09
N ILE A 406 9.10 14.72 -8.53
CA ILE A 406 9.47 14.94 -9.92
C ILE A 406 10.33 13.76 -10.36
N GLU A 407 10.04 13.23 -11.54
CA GLU A 407 10.82 12.14 -12.11
C GLU A 407 12.31 12.51 -12.20
N GLY A 408 13.16 11.65 -11.61
CA GLY A 408 14.62 11.82 -11.62
C GLY A 408 15.13 13.04 -10.84
N ALA A 409 14.36 13.57 -9.89
CA ALA A 409 14.79 14.66 -9.00
C ALA A 409 14.33 14.42 -7.56
N ALA A 410 15.01 15.08 -6.61
CA ALA A 410 14.61 15.04 -5.21
C ALA A 410 13.22 15.67 -5.03
N PRO A 411 12.35 15.13 -4.14
CA PRO A 411 11.06 15.72 -3.86
C PRO A 411 11.20 17.18 -3.39
N TRP A 412 10.41 18.07 -3.99
CA TRP A 412 10.30 19.45 -3.55
C TRP A 412 9.19 19.57 -2.51
N ARG A 413 9.48 20.12 -1.33
CA ARG A 413 8.48 20.35 -0.27
C ARG A 413 8.37 21.84 0.02
N GLY A 414 7.13 22.33 0.05
CA GLY A 414 6.78 23.71 0.34
C GLY A 414 5.64 23.81 1.34
N VAL A 415 5.51 24.99 1.94
CA VAL A 415 4.42 25.33 2.86
C VAL A 415 3.59 26.43 2.19
N LEU A 416 2.34 26.11 1.85
CA LEU A 416 1.37 27.01 1.26
C LEU A 416 0.77 27.91 2.35
N PRO A 417 0.86 29.24 2.24
CA PRO A 417 0.17 30.13 3.16
C PRO A 417 -1.33 29.84 3.22
N LEU A 418 -1.95 30.07 4.38
CA LEU A 418 -3.42 30.07 4.51
C LEU A 418 -4.02 31.00 3.44
N GLY A 419 -4.88 30.46 2.57
CA GLY A 419 -5.53 31.20 1.48
C GLY A 419 -4.78 31.22 0.13
N ALA A 420 -3.63 30.57 -0.01
CA ALA A 420 -2.82 30.59 -1.24
C ALA A 420 -3.32 29.68 -2.38
N VAL A 421 -4.38 28.90 -2.17
CA VAL A 421 -4.96 28.03 -3.22
C VAL A 421 -6.36 28.52 -3.56
N SER A 422 -6.47 29.32 -4.63
CA SER A 422 -7.76 29.59 -5.28
C SER A 422 -7.92 28.67 -6.49
N THR A 423 -9.00 27.90 -6.54
CA THR A 423 -9.39 27.17 -7.75
C THR A 423 -10.20 28.13 -8.64
N LYS A 424 -9.75 28.36 -9.89
CA LYS A 424 -10.60 28.90 -10.95
C LYS A 424 -10.98 27.79 -11.91
#